data_AF-A0A1V5H942-F1
#
_entry.id   AF-A0A1V5H942-F1
#
_cell.length_a   1.000
_cell.length_b   1.000
_cell.length_c   1.000
_cell.angle_alpha   90.00
_cell.angle_beta   90.00
_cell.angle_gamma   90.00
#
_symmetry.space_group_name_H-M   'P 1'
#
loop_
_entity.id
_entity.type
_entity.pdbx_description
1 polymer ?
#
loop_
_entity_poly.entity_id
_entity_poly.type
_entity_poly.pdbx_seq_one_letter_code
_entity_poly.pdbx_strand_id
1 'polypeptide(L)' 'MSVTTYRNKSLRRRRKTASARGARMKTQQKRLVAMGVAEEKVAKLTCADLRRALIAAGKAQAKARRAARAAAAASAK' A
#
# COMPACT_ATOMS: atom_id res chain seq x y z
N MET A 1 -23.89 44.67 -2.80
CA MET A 1 -22.54 44.08 -2.62
C MET A 1 -22.55 42.68 -3.22
N SER A 2 -21.88 42.44 -4.34
CA SER A 2 -21.79 41.08 -4.90
C SER A 2 -20.84 40.26 -4.03
N VAL A 3 -21.36 39.20 -3.42
CA VAL A 3 -20.53 38.22 -2.71
C VAL A 3 -19.80 37.46 -3.81
N THR A 4 -18.55 37.83 -4.07
CA THR A 4 -17.70 37.12 -5.02
C THR A 4 -17.57 35.68 -4.51
N THR A 5 -18.27 34.76 -5.17
CA THR A 5 -18.08 33.31 -4.99
C THR A 5 -16.76 32.93 -5.64
N TYR A 6 -15.64 33.41 -5.08
CA TYR A 6 -14.31 33.02 -5.52
C TYR A 6 -14.11 31.55 -5.17
N ARG A 7 -14.57 30.67 -6.06
CA ARG A 7 -14.30 29.24 -6.01
C ARG A 7 -12.81 29.10 -6.28
N ASN A 8 -12.02 28.87 -5.23
CA ASN A 8 -10.58 28.70 -5.34
C ASN A 8 -10.29 27.61 -6.38
N LYS A 9 -9.86 28.00 -7.59
CA LYS A 9 -9.68 27.10 -8.74
C LYS A 9 -8.55 26.09 -8.53
N SER A 10 -7.83 26.19 -7.41
CA SER A 10 -6.75 25.31 -7.00
C SER A 10 -7.18 24.15 -6.09
N LEU A 11 -8.41 23.64 -6.22
CA LEU A 11 -8.87 22.36 -5.61
C LEU A 11 -8.02 21.12 -5.97
N ARG A 12 -6.85 21.31 -6.60
CA ARG A 12 -5.83 20.29 -6.76
C ARG A 12 -5.19 20.01 -5.41
N ARG A 13 -5.54 18.85 -4.85
CA ARG A 13 -4.86 18.25 -3.70
C ARG A 13 -3.35 18.38 -3.87
N ARG A 14 -2.68 19.03 -2.90
CA ARG A 14 -1.23 19.20 -2.92
C ARG A 14 -0.53 17.86 -3.13
N ARG A 15 0.49 17.86 -4.02
CA ARG A 15 1.37 16.70 -4.18
C ARG A 15 2.12 16.47 -2.87
N LYS A 16 2.42 15.21 -2.57
CA LYS A 16 3.19 14.84 -1.37
C LYS A 16 4.57 15.49 -1.41
N THR A 17 5.05 15.93 -0.25
CA THR A 17 6.43 16.39 -0.08
C THR A 17 7.42 15.24 -0.25
N ALA A 18 8.68 15.57 -0.55
CA ALA A 18 9.76 14.58 -0.69
C ALA A 18 9.97 13.75 0.59
N SER A 19 9.91 14.40 1.76
CA SER A 19 10.03 13.72 3.06
C SER A 19 8.92 12.69 3.28
N ALA A 20 7.66 13.06 2.99
CA ALA A 20 6.51 12.15 3.11
C ALA A 20 6.61 10.98 2.12
N ARG A 21 7.21 11.20 0.94
CA ARG A 21 7.49 10.13 -0.02
C ARG A 21 8.55 9.16 0.51
N GLY A 22 9.66 9.68 1.06
CA GLY A 22 10.74 8.87 1.63
C GLY A 22 10.29 8.06 2.85
N ALA A 23 9.54 8.67 3.77
CA ALA A 23 8.97 7.97 4.93
C ALA A 23 8.09 6.80 4.50
N ARG A 24 7.25 7.00 3.47
CA ARG A 24 6.41 5.93 2.93
C ARG A 24 7.23 4.79 2.33
N MET A 25 8.29 5.09 1.57
CA MET A 25 9.15 4.06 0.99
C MET A 25 9.80 3.22 2.08
N LYS A 26 10.40 3.83 3.12
CA LYS A 26 10.99 3.08 4.25
C LYS A 26 9.99 2.14 4.91
N THR A 27 8.78 2.61 5.18
CA THR A 27 7.72 1.77 5.76
C THR A 27 7.32 0.62 4.83
N GLN A 28 7.24 0.86 3.52
CA GLN A 28 6.91 -0.18 2.55
C GLN A 28 8.01 -1.23 2.42
N GLN A 29 9.28 -0.81 2.44
CA GLN A 29 10.43 -1.71 2.42
C GLN A 29 10.41 -2.62 3.65
N LYS A 30 10.31 -2.06 4.86
CA LYS A 30 10.21 -2.83 6.11
C LYS A 30 9.10 -3.87 6.09
N ARG A 31 7.94 -3.52 5.52
CA ARG A 31 6.81 -4.45 5.39
C ARG A 31 7.10 -5.61 4.44
N LEU A 32 7.79 -5.37 3.33
CA LEU A 32 8.17 -6.43 2.39
C LEU A 32 9.24 -7.35 2.99
N VAL A 33 10.20 -6.80 3.72
CA VAL A 33 11.21 -7.57 4.46
C VAL A 33 10.54 -8.44 5.52
N ALA A 34 9.59 -7.90 6.28
CA ALA A 34 8.81 -8.67 7.26
C ALA A 34 7.96 -9.78 6.64
N MET A 35 7.66 -9.73 5.33
CA MET A 35 6.99 -10.79 4.59
C MET A 35 7.98 -11.81 3.98
N GLY A 36 9.29 -11.67 4.23
CA GLY A 36 10.32 -12.59 3.76
C GLY A 36 10.97 -12.22 2.42
N VAL A 37 10.74 -11.01 1.89
CA VAL A 37 11.44 -10.56 0.69
C VAL A 37 12.84 -10.08 1.06
N ALA A 38 13.87 -10.62 0.40
CA ALA A 38 15.27 -10.25 0.64
C ALA A 38 15.51 -8.73 0.56
N GLU A 39 16.26 -8.20 1.52
CA GLU A 39 16.52 -6.77 1.66
C GLU A 39 17.18 -6.17 0.41
N GLU A 40 18.13 -6.89 -0.19
CA GLU A 40 18.82 -6.46 -1.43
C GLU A 40 17.84 -6.23 -2.58
N LYS A 41 16.83 -7.10 -2.70
CA LYS A 41 15.81 -6.99 -3.73
C LYS A 41 14.90 -5.80 -3.44
N VAL A 42 14.53 -5.60 -2.18
CA VAL A 42 13.66 -4.51 -1.74
C VAL A 42 14.33 -3.14 -1.89
N ALA A 43 15.64 -3.04 -1.68
CA ALA A 43 16.41 -1.81 -1.81
C ALA A 43 16.44 -1.27 -3.25
N LYS A 44 16.44 -2.17 -4.25
CA LYS A 44 16.46 -1.84 -5.68
C LYS A 44 15.10 -1.39 -6.23
N LEU A 45 14.01 -1.58 -5.49
CA LEU A 45 12.65 -1.31 -5.99
C LEU A 45 12.25 0.16 -5.90
N THR A 46 11.54 0.63 -6.92
CA THR A 46 10.95 1.97 -6.90
C THR A 46 9.72 2.04 -5.98
N CYS A 47 9.29 3.25 -5.62
CA CYS A 47 8.08 3.46 -4.83
C CYS A 47 6.82 2.81 -5.46
N ALA A 48 6.75 2.77 -6.80
CA ALA A 48 5.62 2.17 -7.50
C ALA A 48 5.64 0.63 -7.35
N ASP A 49 6.83 0.04 -7.49
CA ASP A 49 7.00 -1.41 -7.42
C ASP A 49 6.82 -1.93 -5.99
N LEU A 50 7.35 -1.22 -4.99
CA LEU A 50 7.11 -1.51 -3.57
C LEU A 50 5.61 -1.55 -3.26
N ARG A 51 4.84 -0.60 -3.82
CA ARG A 51 3.37 -0.56 -3.64
C ARG A 51 2.70 -1.75 -4.33
N ARG A 52 3.09 -2.08 -5.57
CA ARG A 52 2.52 -3.21 -6.32
C ARG A 52 2.79 -4.54 -5.63
N ALA A 53 4.02 -4.75 -5.16
CA ALA A 53 4.42 -5.95 -4.43
C ALA A 53 3.60 -6.13 -3.15
N LEU A 54 3.40 -5.07 -2.35
CA LEU A 54 2.57 -5.13 -1.15
C LEU A 54 1.10 -5.43 -1.44
N ILE A 55 0.54 -4.87 -2.52
CA ILE A 55 -0.85 -5.16 -2.91
C ILE A 55 -0.98 -6.61 -3.35
N ALA A 56 -0.03 -7.12 -4.15
CA ALA A 56 -0.02 -8.51 -4.58
C ALA A 56 0.08 -9.46 -3.38
N ALA A 57 0.99 -9.18 -2.45
CA ALA A 57 1.15 -9.95 -1.21
C ALA A 57 -0.12 -9.93 -0.35
N GLY A 58 -0.75 -8.76 -0.18
CA GLY A 58 -2.01 -8.64 0.56
C GLY A 58 -3.17 -9.44 -0.06
N LYS A 59 -3.26 -9.45 -1.41
CA LYS A 59 -4.24 -10.29 -2.12
C LYS A 59 -3.97 -11.78 -1.92
N ALA A 60 -2.71 -12.21 -1.98
CA ALA A 60 -2.33 -13.60 -1.75
C ALA A 60 -2.69 -14.05 -0.31
N GLN A 61 -2.39 -13.21 0.69
CA GLN A 61 -2.75 -13.48 2.08
C GLN A 61 -4.27 -13.55 2.30
N ALA A 62 -5.04 -12.66 1.68
CA ALA A 62 -6.51 -12.69 1.77
C ALA A 62 -7.08 -13.97 1.15
N LYS A 63 -6.55 -14.42 0.00
CA LYS A 63 -6.94 -15.68 -0.64
C LYS A 63 -6.61 -16.88 0.26
N ALA A 64 -5.40 -16.92 0.82
CA ALA A 64 -4.98 -17.96 1.74
C ALA A 64 -5.89 -18.02 2.99
N ARG A 65 -6.24 -16.87 3.56
CA ARG A 65 -7.18 -16.80 4.69
C ARG A 65 -8.58 -17.32 4.34
N ARG A 66 -9.09 -17.00 3.15
CA ARG A 66 -10.39 -17.53 2.69
C ARG A 66 -10.34 -19.04 2.50
N ALA A 67 -9.26 -19.56 1.91
CA ALA A 67 -9.07 -21.00 1.75
C ALA A 67 -8.97 -21.70 3.12
N ALA A 68 -8.19 -21.14 4.06
CA ALA A 68 -8.07 -21.68 5.42
C ALA A 68 -9.42 -21.69 6.16
N ARG A 69 -10.25 -20.65 6.01
CA ARG A 69 -11.61 -20.62 6.58
C ARG A 69 -12.53 -21.67 5.95
N ALA A 70 -12.46 -21.85 4.63
CA ALA A 70 -13.23 -22.89 3.95
C ALA A 70 -12.80 -24.30 4.39
N ALA A 71 -11.49 -24.53 4.53
CA ALA A 71 -10.95 -25.80 5.04
C ALA A 71 -11.39 -26.05 6.50
N ALA A 72 -11.30 -25.04 7.37
CA ALA A 72 -11.75 -25.14 8.76
C ALA A 72 -13.26 -25.40 8.90
N ALA A 73 -14.07 -24.83 8.00
CA ALA A 73 -15.51 -25.10 7.95
C ALA A 73 -15.84 -26.50 7.42
N ALA A 74 -15.01 -27.05 6.53
CA ALA A 74 -15.16 -28.40 6.00
C ALA A 74 -14.74 -29.47 7.02
N SER A 75 -13.73 -29.20 7.85
CA SER A 75 -13.26 -30.13 8.90
C SER A 75 -14.10 -30.14 10.17
N ALA A 76 -15.08 -29.23 10.29
CA ALA A 76 -16.00 -29.14 11.42
C ALA A 76 -17.36 -29.84 11.16
N LYS A 77 -17.50 -30.51 10.01
CA LYS A 77 -18.60 -31.40 9.66
C LYS A 77 -18.10 -32.84 9.68
#